data_AF-A0A5Q3QDM5-F1
#
_entry.id   AF-A0A5Q3QDM5-F1
#
_cell.length_a   1.000
_cell.length_b   1.000
_cell.length_c   1.000
_cell.angle_alpha   90.00
_cell.angle_beta   90.00
_cell.angle_gamma   90.00
#
_symmetry.space_group_name_H-M   'P 1'
#
loop_
_entity.id
_entity.type
_entity.pdbx_description
1 polymer ?
#
loop_
_entity_poly.entity_id
_entity_poly.type
_entity_poly.pdbx_seq_one_letter_code
_entity_poly.pdbx_strand_id
1 'polypeptide(L)'
;MFSDPSAPTGAASPEMLALEFSEPLGASAASRPRPAASPRSGRASEDDVPDPFVGGPDAARLPGSEGEHLLQCAYGTQDRAKRFYDDQVLDRLNEPMREFVGRMEMAFVATADRDGECDASLRAGPAGFLAVLDERRLAYPEYRGNGVMASLGNISENPHVGILMVDFVRDLIGLHVNGRASVTEDADLRQHYPELPAEVERGRAPERWVVVEVEEAYVHCRKHIPRMEPVSRTRNWGTDDVKRKGGDYFEARGAPRPWRVAEVGARTH
;
A
#
# COMPACT_ATOMS: atom_id res chain seq x y z
N MET A 1 -9.74 -7.93 47.90
CA MET A 1 -10.38 -6.60 47.79
C MET A 1 -9.41 -5.69 47.06
N PHE A 2 -9.41 -5.74 45.73
CA PHE A 2 -8.73 -4.77 44.86
C PHE A 2 -9.60 -4.70 43.61
N SER A 3 -10.29 -3.56 43.47
CA SER A 3 -11.12 -3.23 42.33
C SER A 3 -10.26 -2.51 41.31
N ASP A 4 -10.34 -2.95 40.07
CA ASP A 4 -9.73 -2.35 38.87
C ASP A 4 -10.71 -1.34 38.25
N PRO A 5 -10.36 -0.04 38.11
CA PRO A 5 -11.19 0.90 37.38
C PRO A 5 -10.40 1.61 36.26
N SER A 6 -10.44 1.07 35.04
CA SER A 6 -10.43 1.87 33.80
C SER A 6 -10.58 0.98 32.56
N ALA A 7 -11.80 0.54 32.29
CA ALA A 7 -12.19 0.18 30.93
C ALA A 7 -12.51 1.48 30.17
N PRO A 8 -11.99 1.71 28.95
CA PRO A 8 -12.41 2.86 28.16
C PRO A 8 -13.85 2.66 27.69
N THR A 9 -14.79 3.27 28.39
CA THR A 9 -16.17 3.50 27.94
C THR A 9 -16.16 4.67 26.95
N GLY A 10 -15.80 4.38 25.70
CA GLY A 10 -15.91 5.31 24.58
C GLY A 10 -16.72 4.67 23.47
N ALA A 11 -18.02 4.44 23.70
CA ALA A 11 -18.94 4.17 22.61
C ALA A 11 -19.24 5.52 21.95
N ALA A 12 -18.96 5.64 20.64
CA ALA A 12 -19.35 6.79 19.85
C ALA A 12 -20.86 7.04 19.99
N SER A 13 -21.29 8.31 19.94
CA SER A 13 -22.71 8.63 19.99
C SER A 13 -23.45 7.95 18.81
N PRO A 14 -24.72 7.55 18.98
CA PRO A 14 -25.51 6.94 17.90
C PRO A 14 -25.61 7.81 16.64
N GLU A 15 -25.50 9.13 16.79
CA GLU A 15 -25.49 10.09 15.67
C GLU A 15 -24.20 10.03 14.84
N MET A 16 -23.06 9.65 15.44
CA MET A 16 -21.78 9.44 14.72
C MET A 16 -21.71 8.07 14.05
N LEU A 17 -22.41 7.06 14.57
CA LEU A 17 -22.52 5.72 13.99
C LEU A 17 -23.49 5.66 12.79
N ALA A 18 -24.31 6.69 12.59
CA ALA A 18 -25.25 6.78 11.47
C ALA A 18 -24.59 7.24 10.15
N LEU A 19 -23.30 7.58 10.16
CA LEU A 19 -22.55 8.02 8.99
C LEU A 19 -21.99 6.89 8.11
N GLU A 20 -22.28 5.61 8.41
CA GLU A 20 -21.99 4.51 7.47
C GLU A 20 -23.13 3.49 7.38
N PHE A 21 -23.28 2.94 6.18
CA PHE A 21 -24.23 1.90 5.74
C PHE A 21 -25.63 2.35 5.28
N SER A 22 -25.69 3.06 4.15
CA SER A 22 -26.84 2.93 3.25
C SER A 22 -26.41 2.45 1.86
N GLU A 23 -26.59 1.16 1.60
CA GLU A 23 -26.94 0.64 0.28
C GLU A 23 -28.11 -0.35 0.45
N PRO A 24 -28.95 -0.55 -0.58
CA PRO A 24 -28.74 -1.78 -1.36
C PRO A 24 -29.04 -1.70 -2.89
N LEU A 25 -28.21 -2.43 -3.63
CA LEU A 25 -28.49 -3.40 -4.73
C LEU A 25 -29.19 -2.95 -6.04
N GLY A 26 -28.35 -2.80 -7.08
CA GLY A 26 -28.40 -3.41 -8.43
C GLY A 26 -29.71 -3.51 -9.25
N ALA A 27 -29.73 -2.85 -10.43
CA ALA A 27 -30.02 -3.44 -11.76
C ALA A 27 -30.08 -2.35 -12.88
N SER A 28 -29.61 -2.73 -14.07
CA SER A 28 -29.48 -1.97 -15.33
C SER A 28 -30.78 -1.35 -15.89
N ALA A 29 -30.72 -0.11 -16.40
CA ALA A 29 -31.34 0.30 -17.69
C ALA A 29 -30.92 1.72 -18.16
N ALA A 30 -30.43 1.78 -19.40
CA ALA A 30 -30.56 2.82 -20.45
C ALA A 30 -30.56 4.33 -20.12
N SER A 31 -29.73 5.06 -20.89
CA SER A 31 -29.53 6.51 -20.91
C SER A 31 -30.80 7.36 -21.08
N ARG A 32 -30.91 8.43 -20.30
CA ARG A 32 -31.66 9.66 -20.64
C ARG A 32 -30.90 10.91 -20.18
N PRO A 33 -31.01 12.05 -20.89
CA PRO A 33 -30.12 13.20 -20.73
C PRO A 33 -30.44 14.03 -19.47
N ARG A 34 -29.39 14.59 -18.85
CA ARG A 34 -29.46 15.49 -17.68
C ARG A 34 -30.15 16.82 -18.02
N PRO A 35 -31.12 17.30 -17.21
CA PRO A 35 -31.59 18.68 -17.31
C PRO A 35 -30.63 19.65 -16.59
N ALA A 36 -30.59 20.89 -17.08
CA ALA A 36 -29.71 21.96 -16.65
C ALA A 36 -29.90 22.37 -15.17
N ALA A 37 -28.80 22.75 -14.53
CA ALA A 37 -28.73 23.16 -13.13
C ALA A 37 -29.45 24.50 -12.89
N SER A 38 -30.32 24.54 -11.87
CA SER A 38 -30.78 25.78 -11.24
C SER A 38 -30.01 26.02 -9.93
N PRO A 39 -29.69 27.27 -9.59
CA PRO A 39 -28.82 27.58 -8.45
C PRO A 39 -29.59 27.38 -7.14
N ARG A 40 -29.12 26.48 -6.28
CA ARG A 40 -29.63 26.35 -4.92
C ARG A 40 -28.77 27.18 -3.97
N SER A 41 -29.46 28.07 -3.25
CA SER A 41 -29.00 28.87 -2.13
C SER A 41 -28.33 28.01 -1.05
N GLY A 42 -27.24 28.54 -0.47
CA GLY A 42 -26.38 27.86 0.50
C GLY A 42 -27.12 27.31 1.72
N ARG A 43 -27.06 25.99 1.86
CA ARG A 43 -26.97 25.28 3.13
C ARG A 43 -25.56 24.71 3.15
N ALA A 44 -24.81 24.92 4.23
CA ALA A 44 -23.58 24.17 4.45
C ALA A 44 -23.94 22.67 4.41
N SER A 45 -23.28 21.91 3.54
CA SER A 45 -23.40 20.46 3.49
C SER A 45 -22.90 19.87 4.80
N GLU A 46 -23.55 18.79 5.27
CA GLU A 46 -23.10 17.97 6.39
C GLU A 46 -21.74 17.27 6.10
N ASP A 47 -21.20 17.44 4.89
CA ASP A 47 -19.99 16.81 4.35
C ASP A 47 -18.67 17.52 4.67
N ASP A 48 -18.67 18.70 5.30
CA ASP A 48 -17.44 19.41 5.70
C ASP A 48 -17.34 19.44 7.24
N VAL A 49 -17.11 18.28 7.88
CA VAL A 49 -16.61 18.29 9.26
C VAL A 49 -15.12 18.64 9.18
N PRO A 50 -14.71 19.85 9.57
CA PRO A 50 -13.32 20.25 9.40
C PRO A 50 -12.44 19.35 10.28
N ASP A 51 -11.40 18.78 9.67
CA ASP A 51 -10.40 17.99 10.37
C ASP A 51 -9.95 18.71 11.66
N PRO A 52 -10.23 18.16 12.85
CA PRO A 52 -9.94 18.80 14.13
C PRO A 52 -8.43 18.92 14.41
N PHE A 53 -7.59 18.33 13.57
CA PHE A 53 -6.14 18.37 13.62
C PHE A 53 -5.53 19.32 12.57
N VAL A 54 -6.32 19.85 11.63
CA VAL A 54 -5.86 20.90 10.71
C VAL A 54 -5.94 22.24 11.44
N GLY A 55 -4.78 22.74 11.88
CA GLY A 55 -4.67 24.15 12.26
C GLY A 55 -4.90 25.06 11.04
N GLY A 56 -5.05 26.36 11.27
CA GLY A 56 -5.19 27.35 10.17
C GLY A 56 -4.05 27.25 9.14
N PRO A 57 -4.12 27.98 8.02
CA PRO A 57 -3.29 27.77 6.80
C PRO A 57 -1.75 27.75 6.99
N ASP A 58 -1.23 28.11 8.16
CA ASP A 58 0.20 28.07 8.54
C ASP A 58 0.57 26.90 9.50
N ALA A 59 -0.38 26.06 9.89
CA ALA A 59 -0.09 24.90 10.74
C ALA A 59 0.56 23.79 9.92
N ALA A 60 1.66 23.23 10.42
CA ALA A 60 2.26 22.04 9.82
C ALA A 60 1.21 20.92 9.76
N ARG A 61 1.01 20.34 8.58
CA ARG A 61 0.08 19.24 8.38
C ARG A 61 0.54 18.06 9.25
N LEU A 62 -0.34 17.61 10.15
CA LEU A 62 -0.07 16.44 10.98
C LEU A 62 -0.08 15.16 10.11
N PRO A 63 0.73 14.15 10.45
CA PRO A 63 0.72 12.85 9.78
C PRO A 63 -0.66 12.19 9.84
N GLY A 64 -0.96 11.34 8.87
CA GLY A 64 -2.25 10.67 8.76
C GLY A 64 -3.30 11.41 7.92
N SER A 65 -4.39 10.70 7.64
CA SER A 65 -5.51 11.20 6.84
C SER A 65 -6.56 11.91 7.69
N GLU A 66 -7.35 12.77 7.05
CA GLU A 66 -8.52 13.41 7.68
C GLU A 66 -9.49 12.38 8.29
N GLY A 67 -9.71 11.25 7.60
CA GLY A 67 -10.54 10.17 8.13
C GLY A 67 -9.98 9.58 9.42
N GLU A 68 -8.66 9.37 9.50
CA GLU A 68 -8.01 8.88 10.73
C GLU A 68 -8.18 9.87 11.88
N HIS A 69 -7.99 11.16 11.62
CA HIS A 69 -8.18 12.24 12.56
C HIS A 69 -9.62 12.34 13.08
N LEU A 70 -10.62 12.31 12.19
CA LEU A 70 -12.03 12.30 12.58
C LEU A 70 -12.36 11.10 13.48
N LEU A 71 -11.88 9.91 13.13
CA LEU A 71 -12.08 8.72 13.96
C LEU A 71 -11.36 8.81 15.31
N GLN A 72 -10.16 9.39 15.35
CA GLN A 72 -9.45 9.61 16.61
C GLN A 72 -10.23 10.52 17.55
N CYS A 73 -10.87 11.55 16.99
CA CYS A 73 -11.77 12.41 17.76
C CYS A 73 -13.03 11.69 18.22
N ALA A 74 -13.68 10.95 17.32
CA ALA A 74 -14.90 10.20 17.63
C ALA A 74 -14.68 9.17 18.74
N TYR A 75 -13.48 8.56 18.81
CA TYR A 75 -13.15 7.50 19.76
C TYR A 75 -12.28 7.94 20.94
N GLY A 76 -12.02 9.24 21.10
CA GLY A 76 -11.23 9.75 22.23
C GLY A 76 -9.78 9.24 22.24
N THR A 77 -9.16 9.04 21.08
CA THR A 77 -7.81 8.46 20.95
C THR A 77 -6.74 9.48 20.54
N GLN A 78 -7.10 10.76 20.45
CA GLN A 78 -6.23 11.85 19.96
C GLN A 78 -4.88 11.89 20.67
N ASP A 79 -4.86 11.86 22.01
CA ASP A 79 -3.62 11.91 22.78
C ASP A 79 -2.71 10.71 22.53
N ARG A 80 -3.29 9.53 22.26
CA ARG A 80 -2.52 8.32 21.91
C ARG A 80 -1.95 8.42 20.50
N ALA A 81 -2.75 8.89 19.55
CA ALA A 81 -2.32 9.10 18.17
C ALA A 81 -1.21 10.16 18.10
N LYS A 82 -1.39 11.31 18.77
CA LYS A 82 -0.38 12.37 18.83
C LYS A 82 0.95 11.88 19.37
N ARG A 83 0.95 11.11 20.48
CA ARG A 83 2.19 10.51 21.00
C ARG A 83 2.85 9.59 19.98
N PHE A 84 2.07 8.79 19.26
CA PHE A 84 2.62 7.94 18.20
C PHE A 84 3.26 8.77 17.08
N TYR A 85 2.58 9.83 16.61
CA TYR A 85 3.13 10.73 15.60
C TYR A 85 4.43 11.41 16.07
N ASP A 86 4.42 11.98 17.28
CA ASP A 86 5.57 12.68 17.85
C ASP A 86 6.78 11.74 18.07
N ASP A 87 6.53 10.50 18.51
CA ASP A 87 7.59 9.61 18.99
C ASP A 87 8.06 8.60 17.94
N GLN A 88 7.24 8.25 16.94
CA GLN A 88 7.47 7.09 16.06
C GLN A 88 7.42 7.39 14.57
N VAL A 89 6.85 8.52 14.14
CA VAL A 89 6.71 8.87 12.72
C VAL A 89 7.76 9.89 12.32
N LEU A 90 8.48 9.59 11.24
CA LEU A 90 9.44 10.50 10.62
C LEU A 90 9.05 10.76 9.16
N ASP A 91 9.46 11.92 8.65
CA ASP A 91 9.30 12.31 7.24
C ASP A 91 10.45 11.82 6.34
N ARG A 92 11.27 10.90 6.87
CA ARG A 92 12.51 10.40 6.28
C ARG A 92 12.96 9.12 7.00
N LEU A 93 13.87 8.38 6.37
CA LEU A 93 14.57 7.26 6.96
C LEU A 93 15.73 7.75 7.83
N ASN A 94 15.64 7.50 9.14
CA ASN A 94 16.81 7.65 10.02
C ASN A 94 17.83 6.52 9.77
N GLU A 95 19.01 6.62 10.36
CA GLU A 95 20.08 5.64 10.17
C GLU A 95 19.67 4.19 10.51
N PRO A 96 19.05 3.87 11.65
CA PRO A 96 18.53 2.53 11.93
C PRO A 96 17.50 2.03 10.89
N MET A 97 16.64 2.90 10.38
CA MET A 97 15.68 2.55 9.31
C MET A 97 16.41 2.21 8.02
N ARG A 98 17.45 2.98 7.64
CA ARG A 98 18.24 2.72 6.42
C ARG A 98 19.01 1.40 6.52
N GLU A 99 19.59 1.11 7.68
CA GLU A 99 20.22 -0.18 7.96
C GLU A 99 19.21 -1.33 7.88
N PHE A 100 18.01 -1.14 8.44
CA PHE A 100 16.92 -2.11 8.36
C PHE A 100 16.51 -2.38 6.91
N VAL A 101 16.28 -1.33 6.10
CA VAL A 101 15.97 -1.47 4.66
C VAL A 101 17.06 -2.25 3.93
N GLY A 102 18.33 -1.90 4.15
CA GLY A 102 19.48 -2.49 3.45
C GLY A 102 19.66 -4.00 3.69
N ARG A 103 19.10 -4.56 4.76
CA ARG A 103 19.16 -6.00 5.07
C ARG A 103 17.89 -6.77 4.70
N MET A 104 16.84 -6.10 4.24
CA MET A 104 15.60 -6.77 3.86
C MET A 104 15.77 -7.54 2.56
N GLU A 105 15.19 -8.74 2.51
CA GLU A 105 15.13 -9.60 1.31
C GLU A 105 13.71 -9.65 0.71
N MET A 106 12.76 -8.97 1.36
CA MET A 106 11.37 -8.88 0.92
C MET A 106 10.71 -7.59 1.38
N ALA A 107 9.76 -7.11 0.59
CA ALA A 107 8.83 -6.04 0.94
C ALA A 107 7.47 -6.29 0.29
N PHE A 108 6.42 -5.82 0.96
CA PHE A 108 5.07 -5.78 0.42
C PHE A 108 4.78 -4.36 -0.04
N VAL A 109 4.42 -4.22 -1.32
CA VAL A 109 4.15 -2.92 -1.94
C VAL A 109 2.67 -2.82 -2.23
N ALA A 110 2.03 -1.83 -1.63
CA ALA A 110 0.64 -1.47 -1.83
C ALA A 110 0.56 -0.23 -2.73
N THR A 111 -0.29 -0.31 -3.75
CA THR A 111 -0.58 0.78 -4.70
C THR A 111 -2.07 0.78 -4.98
N ALA A 112 -2.61 1.90 -5.46
CA ALA A 112 -3.97 1.96 -5.98
C ALA A 112 -3.98 2.75 -7.28
N ASP A 113 -4.92 2.47 -8.18
CA ASP A 113 -5.16 3.33 -9.33
C ASP A 113 -5.83 4.65 -8.92
N ARG A 114 -6.21 5.47 -9.91
CA ARG A 114 -6.89 6.76 -9.66
C ARG A 114 -8.30 6.62 -9.07
N ASP A 115 -8.94 5.47 -9.27
CA ASP A 115 -10.32 5.19 -8.84
C ASP A 115 -10.32 4.49 -7.46
N GLY A 116 -9.13 4.17 -6.93
CA GLY A 116 -8.94 3.57 -5.60
C GLY A 116 -8.86 2.04 -5.62
N GLU A 117 -8.80 1.41 -6.80
CA GLU A 117 -8.65 -0.03 -6.92
C GLU A 117 -7.25 -0.45 -6.50
N CYS A 118 -7.16 -1.23 -5.42
CA CYS A 118 -5.91 -1.53 -4.75
C CYS A 118 -5.24 -2.79 -5.29
N ASP A 119 -3.90 -2.77 -5.35
CA ASP A 119 -3.04 -3.95 -5.57
C ASP A 119 -1.98 -4.05 -4.46
N ALA A 120 -1.67 -5.27 -4.04
CA ALA A 120 -0.62 -5.57 -3.07
C ALA A 120 0.29 -6.68 -3.61
N SER A 121 1.56 -6.34 -3.81
CA SER A 121 2.54 -7.25 -4.43
C SER A 121 3.72 -7.52 -3.51
N LEU A 122 4.22 -8.76 -3.53
CA LEU A 122 5.49 -9.12 -2.89
C LEU A 122 6.64 -8.80 -3.83
N ARG A 123 7.58 -7.98 -3.35
CA ARG A 123 8.88 -7.76 -3.97
C ARG A 123 9.93 -8.49 -3.14
N ALA A 124 10.82 -9.22 -3.81
CA ALA A 124 11.84 -10.01 -3.15
C ALA A 124 13.14 -9.99 -3.95
N GLY A 125 14.25 -10.02 -3.24
CA GLY A 125 15.60 -10.04 -3.77
C GLY A 125 16.60 -10.41 -2.67
N PRO A 126 17.91 -10.42 -2.94
CA PRO A 126 18.90 -10.50 -1.88
C PRO A 126 18.87 -9.25 -1.00
N ALA A 127 19.53 -9.31 0.16
CA ALA A 127 19.74 -8.14 0.99
C ALA A 127 20.33 -6.99 0.16
N GLY A 128 19.74 -5.80 0.28
CA GLY A 128 20.10 -4.62 -0.49
C GLY A 128 19.38 -4.46 -1.83
N PHE A 129 18.42 -5.34 -2.16
CA PHE A 129 17.58 -5.14 -3.36
C PHE A 129 16.73 -3.87 -3.29
N LEU A 130 16.33 -3.46 -2.09
CA LEU A 130 15.82 -2.13 -1.80
C LEU A 130 17.02 -1.21 -1.58
N ALA A 131 17.32 -0.40 -2.59
CA ALA A 131 18.41 0.56 -2.54
C ALA A 131 17.96 1.81 -1.78
N VAL A 132 18.65 2.13 -0.69
CA VAL A 132 18.49 3.44 -0.04
C VAL A 132 19.35 4.44 -0.81
N LEU A 133 18.72 5.35 -1.54
CA LEU A 133 19.41 6.36 -2.35
C LEU A 133 19.89 7.52 -1.46
N ASP A 134 19.04 7.96 -0.54
CA ASP A 134 19.34 8.96 0.48
C ASP A 134 18.36 8.82 1.68
N GLU A 135 18.35 9.79 2.61
CA GLU A 135 17.45 9.75 3.77
C GLU A 135 15.97 9.85 3.40
N ARG A 136 15.63 10.43 2.25
CA ARG A 136 14.25 10.66 1.80
C ARG A 136 13.88 9.82 0.59
N ARG A 137 14.80 9.00 0.07
CA ARG A 137 14.56 8.22 -1.15
C ARG A 137 15.06 6.80 -1.01
N LEU A 138 14.21 5.86 -1.39
CA LEU A 138 14.57 4.48 -1.65
C LEU A 138 14.13 4.08 -3.06
N ALA A 139 14.71 3.02 -3.60
CA ALA A 139 14.30 2.47 -4.87
C ALA A 139 14.27 0.94 -4.82
N TYR A 140 13.32 0.33 -5.53
CA TYR A 140 13.32 -1.10 -5.78
C TYR A 140 13.32 -1.41 -7.27
N PRO A 141 13.98 -2.50 -7.69
CA PRO A 141 14.06 -2.88 -9.09
C PRO A 141 12.78 -3.55 -9.56
N GLU A 142 12.45 -3.29 -10.82
CA GLU A 142 11.43 -3.98 -11.60
C GLU A 142 12.12 -4.81 -12.68
N TYR A 143 11.82 -6.12 -12.68
CA TYR A 143 12.37 -7.06 -13.65
C TYR A 143 11.33 -7.42 -14.70
N ARG A 144 11.78 -8.08 -15.77
CA ARG A 144 10.88 -8.71 -16.75
C ARG A 144 9.86 -9.64 -16.07
N GLY A 145 8.61 -9.19 -16.01
CA GLY A 145 7.50 -9.89 -15.36
C GLY A 145 6.58 -10.64 -16.33
N ASN A 146 5.36 -10.91 -15.87
CA ASN A 146 4.28 -11.55 -16.64
C ASN A 146 3.51 -10.57 -17.56
N GLY A 147 3.91 -9.30 -17.59
CA GLY A 147 3.30 -8.26 -18.41
C GLY A 147 2.03 -7.62 -17.84
N VAL A 148 1.59 -7.99 -16.63
CA VAL A 148 0.40 -7.38 -16.01
C VAL A 148 0.62 -5.92 -15.63
N MET A 149 1.85 -5.57 -15.21
CA MET A 149 2.24 -4.19 -14.85
C MET A 149 1.36 -3.52 -13.79
N ALA A 150 0.66 -4.29 -12.93
CA ALA A 150 -0.34 -3.77 -11.98
C ALA A 150 0.17 -2.56 -11.16
N SER A 151 1.27 -2.73 -10.40
CA SER A 151 1.79 -1.64 -9.58
C SER A 151 2.30 -0.46 -10.41
N LEU A 152 2.93 -0.68 -11.58
CA LEU A 152 3.44 0.41 -12.43
C LEU A 152 2.31 1.20 -13.08
N GLY A 153 1.25 0.52 -13.53
CA GLY A 153 0.04 1.14 -14.05
C GLY A 153 -0.60 2.04 -12.99
N ASN A 154 -0.81 1.49 -11.80
CA ASN A 154 -1.31 2.24 -10.64
C ASN A 154 -0.46 3.48 -10.37
N ILE A 155 0.87 3.32 -10.23
CA ILE A 155 1.81 4.44 -9.96
C ILE A 155 1.74 5.53 -11.04
N SER A 156 1.53 5.15 -12.30
CA SER A 156 1.45 6.12 -13.41
C SER A 156 0.22 7.02 -13.37
N GLU A 157 -0.86 6.58 -12.72
CA GLU A 157 -2.12 7.32 -12.56
C GLU A 157 -2.27 7.93 -11.17
N ASN A 158 -1.68 7.29 -10.16
CA ASN A 158 -1.73 7.66 -8.76
C ASN A 158 -0.36 7.36 -8.11
N PRO A 159 0.45 8.38 -7.78
CA PRO A 159 1.81 8.16 -7.31
C PRO A 159 1.89 7.65 -5.87
N HIS A 160 0.78 7.52 -5.14
CA HIS A 160 0.82 7.12 -3.74
C HIS A 160 1.18 5.63 -3.58
N VAL A 161 2.16 5.35 -2.70
CA VAL A 161 2.65 3.99 -2.42
C VAL A 161 2.81 3.77 -0.92
N GLY A 162 2.47 2.56 -0.47
CA GLY A 162 2.80 2.06 0.86
C GLY A 162 3.73 0.85 0.76
N ILE A 163 4.81 0.84 1.54
CA ILE A 163 5.76 -0.26 1.59
C ILE A 163 5.86 -0.77 3.01
N LEU A 164 5.59 -2.07 3.19
CA LEU A 164 5.78 -2.76 4.46
C LEU A 164 6.91 -3.77 4.35
N MET A 165 7.90 -3.61 5.22
CA MET A 165 8.99 -4.57 5.43
C MET A 165 8.86 -5.17 6.82
N VAL A 166 8.98 -6.49 6.93
CA VAL A 166 8.91 -7.20 8.22
C VAL A 166 10.03 -8.21 8.31
N ASP A 167 10.87 -8.09 9.34
CA ASP A 167 11.87 -9.11 9.66
C ASP A 167 11.23 -10.20 10.52
N PHE A 168 10.93 -11.34 9.91
CA PHE A 168 10.37 -12.49 10.61
C PHE A 168 11.41 -13.37 11.32
N VAL A 169 12.69 -13.05 11.25
CA VAL A 169 13.78 -13.96 11.66
C VAL A 169 14.58 -13.41 12.84
N ARG A 170 15.17 -12.22 12.70
CA ARG A 170 16.15 -11.70 13.67
C ARG A 170 15.47 -10.80 14.70
N ASP A 171 14.92 -9.69 14.25
CA ASP A 171 14.44 -8.62 15.14
C ASP A 171 12.95 -8.74 15.45
N LEU A 172 12.18 -9.45 14.62
CA LEU A 172 10.71 -9.55 14.74
C LEU A 172 10.05 -8.18 14.73
N ILE A 173 10.58 -7.24 13.96
CA ILE A 173 10.09 -5.86 13.82
C ILE A 173 9.83 -5.58 12.34
N GLY A 174 8.97 -4.61 12.06
CA GLY A 174 8.82 -4.10 10.70
C GLY A 174 8.95 -2.59 10.62
N LEU A 175 8.96 -2.12 9.38
CA LEU A 175 9.06 -0.73 8.99
C LEU A 175 8.01 -0.47 7.90
N HIS A 176 7.17 0.53 8.14
CA HIS A 176 6.32 1.14 7.12
C HIS A 176 7.07 2.30 6.49
N VAL A 177 6.95 2.41 5.17
CA VAL A 177 7.39 3.57 4.39
C VAL A 177 6.26 3.93 3.44
N ASN A 178 5.70 5.12 3.61
CA ASN A 178 4.66 5.67 2.74
C ASN A 178 5.23 6.87 1.99
N GLY A 179 4.76 7.09 0.78
CA GLY A 179 5.07 8.31 0.06
C GLY A 179 4.69 8.27 -1.40
N ARG A 180 5.53 8.90 -2.25
CA ARG A 180 5.27 9.07 -3.68
C ARG A 180 6.26 8.28 -4.51
N ALA A 181 5.74 7.42 -5.37
CA ALA A 181 6.50 6.62 -6.30
C ALA A 181 6.56 7.28 -7.69
N SER A 182 7.68 7.04 -8.37
CA SER A 182 7.85 7.30 -9.79
C SER A 182 8.59 6.13 -10.44
N VAL A 183 8.33 5.90 -11.73
CA VAL A 183 9.01 4.85 -12.50
C VAL A 183 10.16 5.50 -13.28
N THR A 184 11.35 4.91 -13.22
CA THR A 184 12.55 5.37 -13.93
C THR A 184 13.18 4.20 -14.67
N GLU A 185 13.65 4.44 -15.90
CA GLU A 185 14.38 3.42 -16.66
C GLU A 185 15.76 3.15 -16.01
N ASP A 186 16.23 1.90 -16.07
CA ASP A 186 17.49 1.49 -15.40
C ASP A 186 18.70 2.34 -15.84
N ALA A 187 18.78 2.66 -17.14
CA ALA A 187 19.85 3.48 -17.70
C ALA A 187 19.86 4.92 -17.16
N ASP A 188 18.69 5.49 -16.86
CA ASP A 188 18.59 6.87 -16.36
C ASP A 188 18.95 6.94 -14.88
N LEU A 189 18.43 6.01 -14.06
CA LEU A 189 18.75 6.00 -12.63
C LEU A 189 20.24 5.79 -12.37
N ARG A 190 20.88 4.91 -13.15
CA ARG A 190 22.33 4.61 -13.02
C ARG A 190 23.24 5.76 -13.39
N GLN A 191 22.78 6.76 -14.15
CA GLN A 191 23.57 7.97 -14.38
C GLN A 191 23.82 8.74 -13.07
N HIS A 192 22.89 8.63 -12.13
CA HIS A 192 22.98 9.26 -10.81
C HIS A 192 23.53 8.32 -9.73
N TYR A 193 23.23 7.03 -9.84
CA TYR A 193 23.61 6.00 -8.86
C TYR A 193 24.33 4.82 -9.54
N PRO A 194 25.57 5.02 -10.01
CA PRO A 194 26.34 4.00 -10.74
C PRO A 194 26.68 2.77 -9.88
N GLU A 195 26.61 2.88 -8.56
CA GLU A 195 26.86 1.83 -7.57
C GLU A 195 25.70 0.84 -7.41
N LEU A 196 24.52 1.11 -7.99
CA LEU A 196 23.40 0.17 -7.95
C LEU A 196 23.82 -1.18 -8.53
N PRO A 197 23.44 -2.33 -7.93
CA PRO A 197 23.86 -3.63 -8.45
C PRO A 197 23.35 -3.85 -9.88
N ALA A 198 24.23 -4.28 -10.79
CA ALA A 198 23.86 -4.59 -12.18
C ALA A 198 22.91 -5.79 -12.28
N GLU A 199 23.12 -6.78 -11.41
CA GLU A 199 22.25 -7.93 -11.23
C GLU A 199 21.83 -7.99 -9.78
N VAL A 200 20.53 -7.87 -9.54
CA VAL A 200 20.00 -7.86 -8.18
C VAL A 200 19.44 -9.25 -7.82
N GLU A 201 18.76 -9.97 -8.72
CA GLU A 201 18.22 -11.32 -8.41
C GLU A 201 18.66 -12.38 -9.42
N ARG A 202 19.53 -13.31 -9.01
CA ARG A 202 19.88 -14.55 -9.76
C ARG A 202 20.17 -14.34 -11.26
N GLY A 203 21.01 -13.37 -11.60
CA GLY A 203 21.34 -13.09 -13.01
C GLY A 203 20.28 -12.28 -13.76
N ARG A 204 19.30 -11.70 -13.07
CA ARG A 204 18.34 -10.76 -13.66
C ARG A 204 18.78 -9.32 -13.41
N ALA A 205 18.95 -8.60 -14.50
CA ALA A 205 19.10 -7.16 -14.48
C ALA A 205 17.72 -6.48 -14.34
N PRO A 206 17.61 -5.39 -13.57
CA PRO A 206 16.42 -4.53 -13.59
C PRO A 206 16.15 -4.01 -15.01
N GLU A 207 14.89 -4.01 -15.44
CA GLU A 207 14.48 -3.24 -16.63
C GLU A 207 14.20 -1.79 -16.23
N ARG A 208 13.62 -1.59 -15.05
CA ARG A 208 13.22 -0.29 -14.50
C ARG A 208 13.43 -0.27 -13.00
N TRP A 209 13.28 0.90 -12.41
CA TRP A 209 13.24 1.11 -10.98
C TRP A 209 12.00 1.90 -10.61
N VAL A 210 11.47 1.60 -9.43
CA VAL A 210 10.52 2.49 -8.78
C VAL A 210 11.27 3.24 -7.70
N VAL A 211 11.33 4.56 -7.84
CA VAL A 211 11.90 5.46 -6.85
C VAL A 211 10.78 6.01 -6.00
N VAL A 212 10.92 5.87 -4.68
CA VAL A 212 9.95 6.33 -3.69
C VAL A 212 10.55 7.48 -2.90
N GLU A 213 9.90 8.63 -2.98
CA GLU A 213 10.10 9.75 -2.08
C GLU A 213 9.29 9.50 -0.80
N VAL A 214 9.99 9.45 0.33
CA VAL A 214 9.42 9.14 1.64
C VAL A 214 8.65 10.36 2.16
N GLU A 215 7.37 10.17 2.44
CA GLU A 215 6.52 11.13 3.16
C GLU A 215 6.39 10.72 4.64
N GLU A 216 6.31 9.41 4.92
CA GLU A 216 6.23 8.88 6.29
C GLU A 216 7.03 7.59 6.42
N ALA A 217 7.74 7.43 7.54
CA ALA A 217 8.41 6.21 7.93
C ALA A 217 8.20 5.95 9.42
N TYR A 218 7.71 4.75 9.77
CA TYR A 218 7.39 4.42 11.16
C TYR A 218 7.39 2.91 11.43
N VAL A 219 7.48 2.55 12.70
CA VAL A 219 7.65 1.16 13.13
C VAL A 219 6.37 0.32 12.95
N HIS A 220 6.55 -0.92 12.51
CA HIS A 220 5.58 -1.99 12.74
C HIS A 220 6.02 -2.81 13.96
N CYS A 221 5.27 -2.73 15.06
CA CYS A 221 5.71 -3.30 16.33
C CYS A 221 5.74 -4.84 16.34
N ARG A 222 6.62 -5.41 17.17
CA ARG A 222 6.87 -6.86 17.24
C ARG A 222 5.76 -7.73 17.80
N LYS A 223 4.72 -7.12 18.38
CA LYS A 223 3.78 -7.77 19.30
C LYS A 223 3.17 -9.06 18.75
N HIS A 224 2.93 -9.13 17.44
CA HIS A 224 2.30 -10.28 16.78
C HIS A 224 3.08 -10.78 15.56
N ILE A 225 4.36 -10.41 15.41
CA ILE A 225 5.18 -10.90 14.30
C ILE A 225 5.63 -12.33 14.63
N PRO A 226 5.24 -13.34 13.83
CA PRO A 226 5.68 -14.71 14.05
C PRO A 226 7.17 -14.84 13.74
N ARG A 227 7.86 -15.70 14.50
CA ARG A 227 9.23 -16.10 14.17
C ARG A 227 9.20 -17.16 13.07
N MET A 228 9.90 -16.90 11.98
CA MET A 228 10.11 -17.82 10.87
C MET A 228 11.54 -18.34 10.86
N GLU A 229 11.72 -19.58 10.41
CA GLU A 229 13.03 -20.18 10.18
C GLU A 229 13.31 -20.26 8.68
N PRO A 230 14.38 -19.61 8.18
CA PRO A 230 14.78 -19.75 6.79
C PRO A 230 15.12 -21.21 6.47
N VAL A 231 14.35 -21.81 5.56
CA VAL A 231 14.63 -23.17 5.08
C VAL A 231 15.60 -23.10 3.91
N SER A 232 16.60 -23.99 3.89
CA SER A 232 17.58 -24.07 2.80
C SER A 232 16.89 -24.18 1.44
N ARG A 233 17.34 -23.39 0.46
CA ARG A 233 16.70 -23.24 -0.86
C ARG A 233 17.01 -24.40 -1.83
N THR A 234 17.37 -25.58 -1.34
CA THR A 234 17.52 -26.81 -2.14
C THR A 234 16.13 -27.31 -2.58
N ARG A 235 15.49 -26.55 -3.48
CA ARG A 235 14.21 -26.92 -4.07
C ARG A 235 14.52 -27.89 -5.20
N ASN A 236 14.33 -29.19 -4.95
CA ASN A 236 14.05 -30.14 -6.02
C ASN A 236 12.72 -29.70 -6.65
N TRP A 237 12.81 -28.84 -7.67
CA TRP A 237 11.70 -28.59 -8.58
C TRP A 237 11.52 -29.89 -9.38
N GLY A 238 10.90 -30.90 -8.75
CA GLY A 238 10.56 -32.16 -9.38
C GLY A 238 9.95 -31.84 -10.74
N THR A 239 10.53 -32.42 -11.79
CA THR A 239 10.60 -31.80 -13.11
C THR A 239 9.24 -31.54 -13.77
N ASP A 240 8.13 -32.11 -13.30
CA ASP A 240 6.85 -32.12 -14.02
C ASP A 240 5.60 -31.66 -13.24
N ASP A 241 5.72 -31.09 -12.03
CA ASP A 241 4.51 -30.63 -11.28
C ASP A 241 4.15 -29.17 -11.63
N VAL A 242 3.23 -29.01 -12.60
CA VAL A 242 2.71 -27.71 -13.06
C VAL A 242 1.96 -26.95 -11.95
N LYS A 243 1.33 -27.64 -10.98
CA LYS A 243 0.68 -26.99 -9.83
C LYS A 243 1.72 -26.33 -8.91
N ARG A 244 2.88 -26.96 -8.73
CA ARG A 244 4.00 -26.39 -7.95
C ARG A 244 4.72 -25.23 -8.63
N LYS A 245 4.64 -25.13 -9.96
CA LYS A 245 5.19 -24.00 -10.75
C LYS A 245 4.27 -22.78 -10.83
N GLY A 246 3.13 -22.80 -10.12
CA GLY A 246 2.30 -21.61 -9.88
C GLY A 246 1.38 -21.20 -11.03
N GLY A 247 1.36 -21.92 -12.15
CA GLY A 247 0.63 -21.49 -13.34
C GLY A 247 -0.90 -21.54 -13.23
N ASP A 248 -1.43 -22.29 -12.27
CA ASP A 248 -2.87 -22.39 -11.98
C ASP A 248 -3.16 -23.03 -10.60
N TYR A 249 -2.42 -22.64 -9.55
CA TYR A 249 -2.57 -23.25 -8.22
C TYR A 249 -4.01 -23.16 -7.67
N PHE A 250 -4.70 -22.05 -7.96
CA PHE A 250 -6.09 -21.81 -7.56
C PHE A 250 -7.13 -22.29 -8.59
N GLU A 251 -6.72 -23.07 -9.59
CA GLU A 251 -7.62 -23.69 -10.59
C GLU A 251 -8.48 -22.66 -11.34
N ALA A 252 -7.92 -21.47 -11.56
CA ALA A 252 -8.60 -20.33 -12.17
C ALA A 252 -8.82 -20.50 -13.67
N ARG A 253 -8.02 -21.31 -14.40
CA ARG A 253 -8.14 -21.41 -15.87
C ARG A 253 -9.52 -21.88 -16.34
N GLY A 254 -10.19 -22.74 -15.56
CA GLY A 254 -11.52 -23.27 -15.86
C GLY A 254 -12.68 -22.38 -15.40
N ALA A 255 -12.41 -21.34 -14.60
CA ALA A 255 -13.44 -20.49 -14.04
C ALA A 255 -14.05 -19.53 -15.10
N PRO A 256 -15.35 -19.22 -15.01
CA PRO A 256 -16.00 -18.26 -15.91
C PRO A 256 -15.35 -16.89 -15.79
N ARG A 257 -15.20 -16.19 -16.91
CA ARG A 257 -14.60 -14.86 -16.98
C ARG A 257 -15.67 -13.85 -17.35
N PRO A 258 -16.13 -12.99 -16.43
CA PRO A 258 -17.18 -12.02 -16.75
C PRO A 258 -16.75 -11.03 -17.85
N TRP A 259 -15.44 -10.85 -18.05
CA TRP A 259 -14.86 -10.04 -19.12
C TRP A 259 -14.60 -10.79 -20.45
N ARG A 260 -14.83 -12.11 -20.53
CA ARG A 260 -14.85 -12.83 -21.82
C ARG A 260 -16.27 -12.82 -22.34
N VAL A 261 -16.54 -11.97 -23.34
CA VAL A 261 -17.79 -12.07 -24.11
C VAL A 261 -17.83 -13.46 -24.75
N ALA A 262 -18.91 -14.21 -24.53
CA ALA A 262 -19.12 -15.46 -25.23
C ALA A 262 -19.14 -15.16 -26.73
N GLU A 263 -18.30 -15.85 -27.52
CA GLU A 263 -18.42 -15.81 -28.98
C GLU A 263 -19.83 -16.30 -29.34
N VAL A 264 -20.72 -15.36 -29.62
CA VAL A 264 -22.04 -15.66 -30.18
C VAL A 264 -21.77 -16.28 -31.54
N GLY A 265 -22.08 -17.57 -31.66
CA GLY A 265 -21.71 -18.40 -32.80
C GLY A 265 -22.19 -17.80 -34.13
N ALA A 266 -21.23 -17.37 -34.95
CA ALA A 266 -21.41 -17.30 -36.40
C ALA A 266 -21.40 -18.74 -36.93
N ARG A 267 -22.56 -19.42 -36.89
CA ARG A 267 -22.86 -20.55 -37.76
C ARG A 267 -24.26 -20.39 -38.33
N THR A 268 -24.33 -19.60 -39.39
CA THR A 268 -25.29 -19.81 -40.47
C THR A 268 -24.50 -19.76 -41.76
N HIS A 269 -24.26 -20.94 -42.34
CA HIS A 269 -24.45 -21.27 -43.75
C HIS A 269 -24.34 -22.78 -43.92
#